data_AF-A0A093SZQ3-F1
#
_entry.id   AF-A0A093SZQ3-F1
#
_cell.length_a   1.000
_cell.length_b   1.000
_cell.length_c   1.000
_cell.angle_alpha   90.00
_cell.angle_beta   90.00
_cell.angle_gamma   90.00
#
_symmetry.space_group_name_H-M   'P 1'
#
loop_
_entity.id
_entity.type
_entity.pdbx_description
1 polymer ?
#
loop_
_entity_poly.entity_id
_entity_poly.type
_entity_poly.pdbx_seq_one_letter_code
_entity_poly.pdbx_strand_id
1 'polypeptide(L)'
;VTECRGVLDNNQRFSSLPTYLPVSYRISNAETSFFLKEANQDFMRNSSLQSRVESFFPYKAKRPPVLNASYGPFSVEQAVPQDLMLTSSFFGSANKFTYNWKLQAYILSNKIYPSKP
;
A
#
# COMPACT_ATOMS: atom_id res chain seq x y z
N VAL A 1 -33.46 9.98 -27.32
CA VAL A 1 -33.31 8.55 -26.95
C VAL A 1 -32.72 7.81 -28.13
N THR A 2 -31.43 7.49 -28.10
CA THR A 2 -30.93 6.20 -28.62
C THR A 2 -29.54 5.96 -28.06
N GLU A 3 -29.47 4.92 -27.26
CA GLU A 3 -28.30 4.34 -26.63
C GLU A 3 -27.66 3.38 -27.64
N CYS A 4 -26.38 3.56 -27.98
CA CYS A 4 -25.65 2.60 -28.80
C CYS A 4 -24.42 2.10 -28.03
N ARG A 5 -24.60 0.90 -27.51
CA ARG A 5 -23.66 0.01 -26.82
C ARG A 5 -22.42 -0.25 -27.69
N GLY A 6 -21.30 0.39 -27.36
CA GLY A 6 -19.99 0.10 -27.96
C GLY A 6 -19.26 -0.97 -27.17
N VAL A 7 -19.15 -2.17 -27.73
CA VAL A 7 -18.26 -3.24 -27.28
C VAL A 7 -16.82 -2.71 -27.35
N LEU A 8 -16.16 -2.54 -26.20
CA LEU A 8 -14.75 -2.18 -26.16
C LEU A 8 -13.94 -3.48 -26.31
N ASP A 9 -13.56 -3.80 -27.54
CA ASP A 9 -12.59 -4.87 -27.82
C ASP A 9 -11.25 -4.52 -27.18
N ASN A 10 -11.07 -4.96 -25.93
CA ASN A 10 -9.87 -4.74 -25.13
C ASN A 10 -8.73 -5.67 -25.57
N ASN A 11 -8.30 -5.56 -26.83
CA ASN A 11 -7.05 -6.14 -27.32
C ASN A 11 -6.02 -5.03 -27.50
N GLN A 12 -5.70 -4.31 -26.41
CA GLN A 12 -4.58 -3.37 -26.40
C GLN A 12 -3.26 -4.16 -26.50
N ARG A 13 -2.68 -4.20 -27.70
CA ARG A 13 -1.30 -4.63 -27.90
C ARG A 13 -0.38 -3.66 -27.16
N PHE A 14 0.15 -4.07 -26.02
CA PHE A 14 1.10 -3.28 -25.26
C PHE A 14 2.45 -3.23 -26.00
N SER A 15 2.88 -2.03 -26.41
CA SER A 15 4.25 -1.80 -26.89
C SER A 15 5.25 -1.97 -25.74
N SER A 16 6.46 -2.45 -26.03
CA SER A 16 7.55 -2.59 -25.05
C SER A 16 8.17 -1.27 -24.57
N LEU A 17 7.73 -0.13 -25.13
CA LEU A 17 8.18 1.19 -24.72
C LEU A 17 7.44 1.64 -23.46
N PRO A 18 8.14 2.26 -22.48
CA PRO A 18 7.48 2.79 -21.29
C PRO A 18 6.48 3.87 -21.69
N THR A 19 5.20 3.66 -21.38
CA THR A 19 4.12 4.61 -21.69
C THR A 19 4.18 5.91 -20.88
N TYR A 20 5.18 6.08 -20.01
CA TYR A 20 5.19 7.12 -18.98
C TYR A 20 6.62 7.61 -18.70
N LEU A 21 6.72 8.89 -18.34
CA LEU A 21 7.98 9.46 -17.88
C LEU A 21 8.42 8.83 -16.55
N PRO A 22 9.73 8.67 -16.31
CA PRO A 22 10.24 8.22 -15.02
C PRO A 22 9.92 9.24 -13.93
N VAL A 23 9.13 8.81 -12.93
CA VAL A 23 8.82 9.59 -11.73
C VAL A 23 9.78 9.19 -10.61
N SER A 24 10.26 10.16 -9.84
CA SER A 24 10.99 9.91 -8.59
C SER A 24 10.12 10.34 -7.41
N TYR A 25 9.96 9.45 -6.44
CA TYR A 25 9.19 9.71 -5.23
C TYR A 25 10.10 9.88 -4.02
N ARG A 26 9.81 10.88 -3.18
CA ARG A 26 10.46 11.09 -1.89
C ARG A 26 9.39 11.34 -0.84
N ILE A 27 9.47 10.63 0.28
CA ILE A 27 8.55 10.79 1.40
C ILE A 27 9.30 11.46 2.54
N SER A 28 8.71 12.51 3.11
CA SER A 28 9.21 13.20 4.31
C SER A 28 8.21 13.06 5.47
N ASN A 29 8.61 13.50 6.67
CA ASN A 29 7.84 13.38 7.93
C ASN A 29 7.55 11.93 8.41
N ALA A 30 8.35 10.95 7.98
CA ALA A 30 8.36 9.59 8.51
C ALA A 30 9.79 9.19 8.90
N GLU A 31 9.96 8.31 9.89
CA GLU A 31 11.28 7.76 10.26
C GLU A 31 11.81 6.84 9.15
N THR A 32 10.91 6.11 8.51
CA THR A 32 11.22 5.24 7.37
C THR A 32 9.96 5.12 6.50
N SER A 33 10.14 4.89 5.19
CA SER A 33 9.04 4.70 4.24
C SER A 33 9.36 3.59 3.26
N PHE A 34 8.34 2.82 2.87
CA PHE A 34 8.47 1.71 1.92
C PHE A 34 7.48 1.87 0.78
N PHE A 35 7.93 1.67 -0.45
CA PHE A 35 7.03 1.52 -1.60
C PHE A 35 6.60 0.05 -1.71
N LEU A 36 5.30 -0.16 -1.89
CA LEU A 36 4.70 -1.48 -1.84
C LEU A 36 4.44 -1.97 -3.25
N LYS A 37 4.91 -3.18 -3.53
CA LYS A 37 4.54 -3.92 -4.74
C LYS A 37 3.38 -4.84 -4.44
N GLU A 38 2.46 -4.94 -5.38
CA GLU A 38 1.38 -5.91 -5.29
C GLU A 38 1.97 -7.33 -5.36
N ALA A 39 1.46 -8.24 -4.51
CA ALA A 39 1.92 -9.64 -4.47
C ALA A 39 1.37 -10.48 -5.63
N ASN A 40 0.42 -9.94 -6.40
CA ASN A 40 -0.21 -10.61 -7.55
C ASN A 40 0.62 -10.41 -8.83
N GLN A 41 0.60 -11.39 -9.74
CA GLN A 41 1.33 -11.32 -11.01
C GLN A 41 0.68 -10.40 -12.06
N ASP A 42 -0.46 -9.77 -11.76
CA ASP A 42 -1.15 -8.86 -12.66
C ASP A 42 -0.52 -7.46 -12.60
N PHE A 43 0.55 -7.28 -13.39
CA PHE A 43 1.40 -6.09 -13.43
C PHE A 43 0.66 -4.76 -13.77
N MET A 44 -0.62 -4.81 -14.14
CA MET A 44 -1.35 -3.67 -14.70
C MET A 44 -2.71 -3.38 -14.05
N ARG A 45 -3.05 -3.97 -12.90
CA ARG A 45 -4.37 -3.70 -12.30
C ARG A 45 -4.54 -2.26 -11.79
N ASN A 46 -3.44 -1.60 -11.41
CA ASN A 46 -3.45 -0.24 -10.85
C ASN A 46 -2.85 0.81 -11.80
N SER A 47 -2.78 0.50 -13.10
CA SER A 47 -2.20 1.40 -14.10
C SER A 47 -2.93 1.30 -15.43
N SER A 48 -3.31 2.44 -15.99
CA SER A 48 -3.73 2.61 -17.38
C SER A 48 -2.65 3.38 -18.14
N LEU A 49 -2.77 3.52 -19.47
CA LEU A 49 -1.83 4.33 -20.27
C LEU A 49 -1.72 5.80 -19.81
N GLN A 50 -2.66 6.28 -18.99
CA GLN A 50 -2.76 7.69 -18.58
C GLN A 50 -2.58 7.89 -17.06
N SER A 51 -2.74 6.84 -16.25
CA SER A 51 -2.71 6.94 -14.79
C SER A 51 -1.96 5.76 -14.20
N ARG A 52 -1.09 6.03 -13.22
CA ARG A 52 -0.40 5.01 -12.44
C ARG A 52 -0.56 5.31 -10.96
N VAL A 53 -0.82 4.26 -10.19
CA VAL A 53 -0.95 4.34 -8.74
C VAL A 53 0.21 3.57 -8.12
N GLU A 54 0.96 4.22 -7.24
CA GLU A 54 2.02 3.61 -6.44
C GLU A 54 1.60 3.63 -4.96
N SER A 55 1.63 2.47 -4.32
CA SER A 55 1.29 2.33 -2.90
C SER A 55 2.53 2.52 -2.04
N PHE A 56 2.39 3.16 -0.88
CA PHE A 56 3.49 3.31 0.07
C PHE A 56 3.04 3.16 1.52
N PHE A 57 4.00 2.85 2.38
CA PHE A 57 3.81 2.69 3.83
C PHE A 57 4.77 3.61 4.60
N PRO A 58 4.26 4.64 5.30
CA PRO A 58 5.05 5.46 6.19
C PRO A 58 5.13 4.83 7.60
N TYR A 59 6.34 4.56 8.07
CA TYR A 59 6.60 4.00 9.40
C TYR A 59 6.95 5.09 10.42
N LYS A 60 6.33 5.03 11.60
CA LYS A 60 6.50 5.98 12.73
C LYS A 60 6.36 7.46 12.33
N ALA A 61 5.42 7.78 11.44
CA ALA A 61 5.10 9.16 11.11
C ALA A 61 4.38 9.84 12.29
N LYS A 62 4.99 10.88 12.88
CA LYS A 62 4.41 11.69 13.97
C LYS A 62 3.54 12.84 13.47
N ARG A 63 3.68 13.18 12.18
CA ARG A 63 2.95 14.21 11.46
C ARG A 63 2.48 13.63 10.14
N PRO A 64 1.52 14.25 9.44
CA PRO A 64 1.16 13.84 8.10
C PRO A 64 2.41 13.73 7.20
N PRO A 65 2.69 12.56 6.62
CA PRO A 65 3.78 12.39 5.69
C PRO A 65 3.52 13.25 4.47
N VAL A 66 4.60 13.71 3.86
CA VAL A 66 4.53 14.56 2.67
C VAL A 66 5.23 13.84 1.53
N LEU A 67 4.49 13.64 0.43
CA LEU A 67 4.97 12.97 -0.76
C LEU A 67 5.42 14.02 -1.77
N ASN A 68 6.67 13.94 -2.18
CA ASN A 68 7.22 14.68 -3.30
C ASN A 68 7.34 13.75 -4.51
N ALA A 69 6.78 14.16 -5.63
CA ALA A 69 6.85 13.45 -6.90
C ALA A 69 7.49 14.37 -7.95
N SER A 70 8.56 13.91 -8.58
CA SER A 70 9.30 14.70 -9.57
C SER A 70 9.50 13.99 -10.91
N TYR A 71 9.27 14.74 -11.99
CA TYR A 71 9.61 14.40 -13.36
C TYR A 71 10.71 15.35 -13.85
N GLY A 72 11.97 14.95 -13.70
CA GLY A 72 13.11 15.81 -14.03
C GLY A 72 13.03 17.15 -13.28
N PRO A 73 12.91 18.31 -13.99
CA PRO A 73 12.86 19.62 -13.36
C PRO A 73 11.51 19.98 -12.72
N PHE A 74 10.46 19.20 -12.96
CA PHE A 74 9.13 19.46 -12.42
C PHE A 74 8.91 18.63 -11.16
N SER A 75 8.46 19.25 -10.08
CA SER A 75 8.13 18.55 -8.83
C SER A 75 6.86 19.10 -8.23
N VAL A 76 6.07 18.21 -7.64
CA VAL A 76 4.93 18.57 -6.80
C VAL A 76 5.10 17.92 -5.44
N GLU A 77 4.67 18.63 -4.41
CA GLU A 77 4.70 18.15 -3.03
C GLU A 77 3.29 18.20 -2.44
N GLN A 78 2.86 17.09 -1.86
CA GLN A 78 1.51 16.94 -1.33
C GLN A 78 1.53 16.23 0.02
N ALA A 79 0.93 16.87 1.02
CA ALA A 79 0.71 16.24 2.33
C ALA A 79 -0.37 15.16 2.21
N VAL A 80 -0.14 14.02 2.86
CA VAL A 80 -1.12 12.94 2.95
C VAL A 80 -2.31 13.40 3.78
N PRO A 81 -3.53 13.32 3.23
CA PRO A 81 -4.75 13.67 3.95
C PRO A 81 -4.88 12.92 5.29
N GLN A 82 -5.33 13.63 6.33
CA GLN A 82 -5.40 13.09 7.69
C GLN A 82 -6.46 11.99 7.84
N ASP A 83 -7.51 12.01 7.03
CA ASP A 83 -8.55 10.98 6.94
C ASP A 83 -8.00 9.63 6.46
N LEU A 84 -6.93 9.63 5.65
CA LEU A 84 -6.23 8.41 5.22
C LEU A 84 -5.19 7.94 6.26
N MET A 85 -4.74 8.85 7.11
CA MET A 85 -3.88 8.53 8.24
C MET A 85 -4.76 7.93 9.33
N LEU A 86 -4.78 6.60 9.45
CA LEU A 86 -5.36 5.89 10.61
C LEU A 86 -4.54 6.17 11.88
N THR A 87 -4.38 7.44 12.26
CA THR A 87 -3.70 7.92 13.46
C THR A 87 -4.65 7.93 14.62
N SER A 88 -5.20 6.77 14.90
CA SER A 88 -5.74 6.45 16.21
C SER A 88 -5.41 4.99 16.36
N SER A 89 -4.40 4.69 17.17
CA SER A 89 -4.40 3.37 17.77
C SER A 89 -5.73 3.26 18.51
N PHE A 90 -6.65 2.45 17.99
CA PHE A 90 -7.89 2.12 18.71
C PHE A 90 -7.60 1.63 20.14
N PHE A 91 -6.37 1.15 20.36
CA PHE A 91 -5.84 0.63 21.61
C PHE A 91 -4.97 1.63 22.40
N GLY A 92 -4.85 2.90 22.00
CA GLY A 92 -3.97 3.87 22.69
C GLY A 92 -2.47 3.51 22.58
N SER A 93 -1.62 4.17 23.36
CA SER A 93 -0.21 3.76 23.50
C SER A 93 -0.16 2.36 24.11
N ALA A 94 0.70 1.47 23.60
CA ALA A 94 0.90 0.12 24.17
C ALA A 94 1.19 0.14 25.69
N ASN A 95 1.67 1.28 26.22
CA ASN A 95 1.92 1.49 27.65
C ASN A 95 0.67 1.88 28.47
N LYS A 96 -0.44 2.22 27.83
CA LYS A 96 -1.72 2.59 28.49
C LYS A 96 -2.80 1.54 28.31
N PHE A 97 -2.65 0.62 27.36
CA PHE A 97 -3.54 -0.51 27.24
C PHE A 97 -3.15 -1.55 28.29
N THR A 98 -3.91 -1.61 29.38
CA THR A 98 -3.87 -2.80 30.25
C THR A 98 -4.42 -3.94 29.43
N TYR A 99 -3.49 -4.70 28.89
CA TYR A 99 -3.69 -6.02 28.33
C TYR A 99 -4.35 -6.93 29.38
N ASN A 100 -5.66 -6.81 29.58
CA ASN A 100 -6.47 -7.73 30.38
C ASN A 100 -6.60 -9.11 29.68
N TRP A 101 -5.62 -9.48 28.85
CA TRP A 101 -5.53 -10.83 28.32
C TRP A 101 -4.87 -11.71 29.37
N LYS A 102 -5.55 -12.80 29.71
CA LYS A 102 -4.94 -13.92 30.42
C LYS A 102 -4.49 -14.91 29.36
N LEU A 103 -3.20 -14.97 29.10
CA LEU A 103 -2.63 -16.00 28.23
C LEU A 103 -2.47 -17.25 29.07
N GLN A 104 -3.14 -18.32 28.65
CA GLN A 104 -3.04 -19.61 29.30
C GLN A 104 -2.52 -20.61 28.27
N ALA A 105 -1.32 -21.14 28.52
CA ALA A 105 -0.74 -22.18 27.69
C ALA A 105 -1.37 -23.53 28.06
N TYR A 106 -1.71 -24.32 27.05
CA TYR A 106 -2.20 -25.68 27.21
C TYR A 106 -1.35 -26.64 26.37
N ILE A 107 -0.98 -27.78 26.95
CA ILE A 107 -0.31 -28.86 26.23
C ILE A 107 -1.38 -29.60 25.44
N LEU A 108 -1.42 -29.37 24.12
CA LEU A 108 -2.38 -30.03 23.22
C LEU A 108 -2.07 -31.52 23.04
N SER A 109 -0.79 -31.89 23.10
CA SER A 109 -0.37 -33.28 23.08
C SER A 109 0.86 -33.48 23.96
N ASN A 110 0.83 -34.49 24.81
CA ASN A 110 1.97 -34.89 25.63
C ASN A 110 2.92 -35.85 24.90
N LYS A 111 2.59 -36.26 23.67
CA LYS A 111 3.37 -37.21 22.87
C LYS A 111 3.38 -36.80 21.40
N ILE A 112 4.54 -36.95 20.77
CA ILE A 112 4.71 -36.71 19.34
C ILE A 112 4.58 -38.05 18.64
N TYR A 113 3.69 -38.12 17.64
CA TYR A 113 3.49 -39.32 16.83
C TYR A 113 4.01 -39.07 15.42
N PRO A 114 4.83 -39.96 14.85
CA PRO A 114 5.38 -39.79 13.51
C PRO A 114 4.31 -39.78 12.40
N SER A 115 3.09 -40.21 12.69
CA SER A 115 1.94 -40.20 11.78
C SER A 115 1.18 -38.87 11.72
N LYS A 116 1.51 -37.91 12.58
CA LYS A 116 0.91 -36.56 12.61
C LYS A 116 2.02 -35.53 12.88
N PRO A 117 2.71 -35.05 11.83
CA PRO A 117 3.67 -33.96 11.96
C PRO A 117 2.99 -32.64 12.35
#